data_AF-A0A835Z694-F1
#
_entry.id   AF-A0A835Z694-F1
#
_cell.length_a   1.000
_cell.length_b   1.000
_cell.length_c   1.000
_cell.angle_alpha   90.00
_cell.angle_beta   90.00
_cell.angle_gamma   90.00
#
_symmetry.space_group_name_H-M   'P 1'
#
loop_
_entity.id
_entity.type
_entity.pdbx_description
1 polymer ?
#
loop_
_entity_poly.entity_id
_entity_poly.type
_entity_poly.pdbx_seq_one_letter_code
_entity_poly.pdbx_strand_id
1 'polypeptide(L)'
;MQPDEIQRLALPAEFAVPGVSEWPGGRAQQYEVAEPLVRALLRKLDRAANGGVVSRLKTQVTSREDYTALVLSEAPERKDDCAAILNLTAEAALEAQTAAFLKEMGPRLVVLVNPGWNAPSDFGFFARRRAETLLAPFLETYTLVKLTCRSQKVALLRSWPGPWMLYAMAGEDRGAATKWDQVAVLDREDRPSYRECEKLLEAKASAAA
;
A
#
# COMPACT_ATOMS: atom_id res chain seq x y z
N MET A 1 25.40 -0.90 5.58
CA MET A 1 24.48 -2.05 5.67
C MET A 1 23.11 -1.45 5.96
N GLN A 2 22.34 -1.17 4.91
CA GLN A 2 20.96 -0.66 5.06
C GLN A 2 20.06 -1.85 5.39
N PRO A 3 19.02 -1.69 6.23
CA PRO A 3 18.06 -2.77 6.46
C PRO A 3 17.39 -3.12 5.12
N ASP A 4 17.45 -4.40 4.76
CA ASP A 4 16.91 -4.93 3.51
C ASP A 4 15.38 -4.81 3.51
N GLU A 5 14.94 -3.71 2.89
CA GLU A 5 13.62 -3.29 2.41
C GLU A 5 12.37 -3.89 3.05
N ILE A 6 11.56 -3.00 3.61
CA ILE A 6 10.21 -3.28 4.07
C ILE A 6 9.26 -2.49 3.16
N GLN A 7 8.19 -3.10 2.61
CA GLN A 7 7.44 -2.55 1.46
C GLN A 7 5.95 -2.33 1.77
N ARG A 8 5.31 -1.26 1.25
CA ARG A 8 3.85 -1.01 1.34
C ARG A 8 3.17 -1.15 -0.02
N LEU A 9 2.12 -1.98 -0.11
CA LEU A 9 1.35 -2.26 -1.34
C LEU A 9 -0.16 -2.04 -1.13
N ALA A 10 -0.78 -1.12 -1.86
CA ALA A 10 -2.23 -0.93 -1.90
C ALA A 10 -2.89 -1.82 -2.97
N LEU A 11 -4.14 -2.28 -2.77
CA LEU A 11 -4.89 -2.96 -3.84
C LEU A 11 -5.45 -1.94 -4.84
N PRO A 12 -5.38 -2.19 -6.17
CA PRO A 12 -6.10 -1.40 -7.14
C PRO A 12 -7.61 -1.61 -6.98
N ALA A 13 -8.39 -0.53 -6.97
CA ALA A 13 -9.84 -0.58 -6.95
C ALA A 13 -10.38 -0.95 -8.34
N GLU A 14 -10.71 -2.23 -8.57
CA GLU A 14 -11.22 -2.73 -9.86
C GLU A 14 -12.70 -2.40 -10.13
N PHE A 15 -13.49 -1.93 -9.14
CA PHE A 15 -14.96 -1.83 -9.27
C PHE A 15 -15.57 -0.47 -8.88
N ALA A 16 -14.90 0.64 -9.22
CA ALA A 16 -15.44 1.97 -8.92
C ALA A 16 -16.60 2.35 -9.87
N VAL A 17 -17.84 2.12 -9.45
CA VAL A 17 -18.99 2.89 -9.92
C VAL A 17 -18.97 4.24 -9.20
N PRO A 18 -19.09 5.39 -9.90
CA PRO A 18 -19.16 6.69 -9.24
C PRO A 18 -20.28 6.72 -8.17
N GLY A 19 -19.92 6.98 -6.91
CA GLY A 19 -20.87 7.08 -5.79
C GLY A 19 -21.09 5.80 -4.97
N VAL A 20 -20.42 4.69 -5.30
CA VAL A 20 -20.42 3.46 -4.48
C VAL A 20 -19.02 3.28 -3.86
N SER A 21 -18.96 2.82 -2.60
CA SER A 21 -17.72 2.34 -1.99
C SER A 21 -17.00 1.42 -2.98
N GLU A 22 -15.72 1.70 -3.24
CA GLU A 22 -14.88 0.95 -4.20
C GLU A 22 -14.82 -0.57 -3.91
N TRP A 23 -15.22 -0.96 -2.71
CA TRP A 23 -15.45 -2.33 -2.26
C TRP A 23 -16.79 -2.37 -1.49
N PRO A 24 -17.90 -2.82 -2.10
CA PRO A 24 -19.20 -2.86 -1.42
C PRO A 24 -19.20 -3.78 -0.18
N GLY A 25 -18.36 -4.83 -0.16
CA GLY A 25 -18.14 -5.68 1.01
C GLY A 25 -17.02 -5.20 1.94
N GLY A 26 -16.48 -4.00 1.73
CA GLY A 26 -15.46 -3.39 2.58
C GLY A 26 -14.21 -4.25 2.77
N ARG A 27 -13.64 -4.25 3.98
CA ARG A 27 -12.41 -4.99 4.31
C ARG A 27 -12.57 -6.51 4.16
N ALA A 28 -13.78 -7.05 4.35
CA ALA A 28 -14.06 -8.46 4.16
C ALA A 28 -13.77 -8.90 2.72
N GLN A 29 -14.36 -8.18 1.77
CA GLN A 29 -14.17 -8.42 0.35
C GLN A 29 -12.72 -8.12 -0.09
N GLN A 30 -12.12 -7.05 0.45
CA GLN A 30 -10.71 -6.75 0.20
C GLN A 30 -9.80 -7.89 0.65
N TYR A 31 -10.06 -8.48 1.82
CA TYR A 31 -9.29 -9.60 2.35
C TYR A 31 -9.38 -10.85 1.47
N GLU A 32 -10.59 -11.20 0.99
CA GLU A 32 -10.81 -12.34 0.10
C GLU A 32 -10.00 -12.23 -1.19
N VAL A 33 -9.81 -11.01 -1.72
CA VAL A 33 -8.99 -10.76 -2.90
C VAL A 33 -7.50 -10.63 -2.56
N ALA A 34 -7.18 -9.95 -1.46
CA ALA A 34 -5.80 -9.68 -1.07
C ALA A 34 -5.05 -10.94 -0.65
N GLU A 35 -5.66 -11.84 0.14
CA GLU A 35 -4.96 -12.99 0.72
C GLU A 35 -4.35 -13.92 -0.34
N PRO A 36 -5.08 -14.32 -1.41
CA PRO A 36 -4.50 -15.12 -2.49
C PRO A 36 -3.38 -14.40 -3.24
N LEU A 37 -3.53 -13.09 -3.48
CA LEU A 37 -2.51 -12.26 -4.14
C LEU A 37 -1.24 -12.17 -3.30
N VAL A 38 -1.38 -11.99 -1.99
CA VAL A 38 -0.25 -11.95 -1.05
C VAL A 38 0.45 -13.29 -0.99
N ARG A 39 -0.28 -14.41 -0.93
CA ARG A 39 0.32 -15.75 -1.00
C ARG A 39 1.10 -15.94 -2.31
N ALA A 40 0.54 -15.52 -3.43
CA ALA A 40 1.21 -15.60 -4.72
C ALA A 40 2.46 -14.71 -4.78
N LEU A 41 2.41 -13.51 -4.19
CA LEU A 41 3.53 -12.59 -4.06
C LEU A 41 4.65 -13.20 -3.22
N LEU A 42 4.35 -13.68 -2.01
CA LEU A 42 5.36 -14.28 -1.12
C LEU A 42 6.02 -15.52 -1.75
N ARG A 43 5.29 -16.34 -2.52
CA ARG A 43 5.88 -17.43 -3.31
C ARG A 43 6.90 -16.95 -4.34
N LYS A 44 6.70 -15.78 -4.94
CA LYS A 44 7.65 -15.19 -5.90
C LYS A 44 8.86 -14.57 -5.20
N LEU A 45 8.66 -14.10 -3.97
CA LEU A 45 9.72 -13.53 -3.13
C LEU A 45 10.53 -14.60 -2.39
N ASP A 46 10.06 -15.85 -2.38
CA ASP A 46 10.73 -16.98 -1.78
C ASP A 46 12.12 -17.21 -2.39
N ARG A 47 13.15 -16.73 -1.69
CA ARG A 47 14.54 -16.81 -2.12
C ARG A 47 15.09 -18.24 -2.02
N ALA A 48 14.47 -19.10 -1.20
CA ALA A 48 14.88 -20.50 -1.03
C ALA A 48 14.46 -21.40 -2.19
N ALA A 49 13.50 -20.96 -3.02
CA ALA A 49 13.04 -21.70 -4.20
C ALA A 49 14.17 -21.98 -5.22
N ASN A 50 15.22 -21.15 -5.25
CA ASN A 50 16.41 -21.38 -6.07
C ASN A 50 17.26 -22.60 -5.62
N GLY A 51 17.04 -23.10 -4.40
CA GLY A 51 17.68 -24.31 -3.85
C GLY A 51 16.80 -25.57 -3.85
N GLY A 52 15.59 -25.50 -4.44
CA GLY A 52 14.69 -26.65 -4.63
C GLY A 52 13.74 -26.97 -3.47
N VAL A 53 13.81 -26.27 -2.34
CA VAL A 53 12.86 -26.43 -1.22
C VAL A 53 11.93 -25.21 -1.18
N VAL A 54 10.65 -25.45 -1.47
CA VAL A 54 9.61 -24.43 -1.47
C VAL A 54 9.25 -24.07 -0.03
N SER A 55 9.26 -22.78 0.30
CA SER A 55 8.86 -22.28 1.61
C SER A 55 7.41 -22.64 1.95
N ARG A 56 7.15 -22.92 3.23
CA ARG A 56 5.80 -23.18 3.72
C ARG A 56 5.08 -21.86 3.95
N LEU A 57 3.90 -21.69 3.34
CA LEU A 57 3.04 -20.53 3.59
C LEU A 57 2.03 -20.79 4.71
N LYS A 58 2.12 -20.01 5.78
CA LYS A 58 1.18 -20.02 6.91
C LYS A 58 0.42 -18.69 6.99
N THR A 59 -0.90 -18.76 7.05
CA THR A 59 -1.76 -17.59 7.30
C THR A 59 -2.27 -17.65 8.74
N GLN A 60 -2.09 -16.56 9.49
CA GLN A 60 -2.64 -16.36 10.82
C GLN A 60 -3.54 -15.13 10.82
N VAL A 61 -4.83 -15.33 11.00
CA VAL A 61 -5.78 -14.23 11.17
C VAL A 61 -5.55 -13.60 12.55
N THR A 62 -5.18 -12.33 12.58
CA THR A 62 -4.88 -11.58 13.82
C THR A 62 -6.10 -10.82 14.33
N SER A 63 -7.00 -10.40 13.45
CA SER A 63 -8.34 -9.87 13.80
C SER A 63 -9.35 -10.35 12.75
N ARG A 64 -10.39 -11.06 13.20
CA ARG A 64 -11.51 -11.47 12.32
C ARG A 64 -12.45 -10.31 12.02
N GLU A 65 -12.58 -9.38 12.96
CA GLU A 65 -13.46 -8.22 12.84
C GLU A 65 -12.91 -7.22 11.82
N ASP A 66 -11.59 -6.98 11.85
CA ASP A 66 -10.93 -6.05 10.93
C ASP A 66 -10.43 -6.68 9.65
N TYR A 67 -10.54 -8.01 9.54
CA TYR A 67 -9.97 -8.80 8.45
C TYR A 67 -8.47 -8.59 8.29
N THR A 68 -7.76 -8.58 9.42
CA THR A 68 -6.30 -8.46 9.50
C THR A 68 -5.68 -9.85 9.59
N ALA A 69 -4.62 -10.09 8.82
CA ALA A 69 -3.85 -11.32 8.91
C ALA A 69 -2.35 -11.12 8.70
N LEU A 70 -1.58 -12.03 9.28
CA LEU A 70 -0.17 -12.24 8.99
C LEU A 70 -0.05 -13.45 8.07
N VAL A 71 0.64 -13.29 6.94
CA VAL A 71 1.04 -14.40 6.07
C VAL A 71 2.55 -14.52 6.17
N LEU A 72 3.04 -15.67 6.60
CA LEU A 72 4.46 -15.98 6.75
C LEU A 72 4.87 -17.01 5.70
N SER A 73 5.98 -16.75 5.02
CA SER A 73 6.72 -17.71 4.23
C SER A 73 7.88 -18.23 5.06
N GLU A 74 7.75 -19.47 5.54
CA GLU A 74 8.75 -20.15 6.36
C GLU A 74 9.72 -20.89 5.42
N ALA A 75 10.91 -20.33 5.26
CA ALA A 75 12.00 -20.92 4.50
C ALA A 75 12.74 -21.98 5.34
N PRO A 76 13.58 -22.84 4.72
CA PRO A 76 14.41 -23.79 5.47
C PRO A 76 15.34 -23.10 6.47
N GLU A 77 15.84 -21.91 6.11
CA GLU A 77 16.64 -21.06 6.99
C GLU A 77 15.84 -19.81 7.36
N ARG A 78 15.74 -19.53 8.67
CA ARG A 78 14.96 -18.41 9.21
C ARG A 78 15.31 -17.05 8.59
N LYS A 79 16.56 -16.84 8.16
CA LYS A 79 17.05 -15.59 7.54
C LYS A 79 16.36 -15.28 6.20
N ASP A 80 15.84 -16.30 5.53
CA ASP A 80 15.20 -16.20 4.23
C ASP A 80 13.67 -16.15 4.34
N ASP A 81 13.12 -16.20 5.56
CA ASP A 81 11.70 -15.99 5.79
C ASP A 81 11.29 -14.60 5.28
N CYS A 82 10.10 -14.51 4.73
CA CYS A 82 9.45 -13.24 4.43
C CYS A 82 8.01 -13.25 4.91
N ALA A 83 7.46 -12.08 5.18
CA ALA A 83 6.11 -11.96 5.71
C ALA A 83 5.33 -10.83 5.05
N ALA A 84 4.01 -10.93 5.14
CA ALA A 84 3.09 -9.88 4.77
C ALA A 84 2.02 -9.69 5.84
N ILE A 85 1.68 -8.44 6.15
CA ILE A 85 0.60 -8.07 7.06
C ILE A 85 -0.51 -7.41 6.24
N LEU A 86 -1.68 -8.05 6.19
CA LEU A 86 -2.85 -7.56 5.47
C LEU A 86 -3.72 -6.70 6.37
N ASN A 87 -4.26 -5.60 5.80
CA ASN A 87 -5.28 -4.75 6.42
C ASN A 87 -4.91 -4.24 7.82
N LEU A 88 -3.62 -4.02 8.10
CA LEU A 88 -3.14 -3.51 9.38
C LEU A 88 -3.93 -2.26 9.78
N THR A 89 -4.62 -2.31 10.92
CA THR A 89 -5.42 -1.20 11.44
C THR A 89 -4.60 -0.34 12.39
N ALA A 90 -5.10 0.87 12.66
CA ALA A 90 -4.47 1.83 13.57
C ALA A 90 -4.87 1.59 15.05
N GLU A 91 -5.08 0.35 15.44
CA GLU A 91 -5.43 -0.02 16.81
C GLU A 91 -4.19 -0.26 17.67
N ALA A 92 -4.19 0.27 18.90
CA ALA A 92 -3.03 0.22 19.79
C ALA A 92 -2.57 -1.22 20.14
N ALA A 93 -3.52 -2.16 20.29
CA ALA A 93 -3.19 -3.56 20.56
C ALA A 93 -2.48 -4.23 19.37
N LEU A 94 -2.96 -3.94 18.16
CA LEU A 94 -2.38 -4.46 16.93
C LEU A 94 -1.03 -3.79 16.62
N GLU A 95 -0.88 -2.51 16.98
CA GLU A 95 0.40 -1.79 16.91
C GLU A 95 1.48 -2.45 17.78
N ALA A 96 1.14 -2.81 19.03
CA ALA A 96 2.07 -3.49 19.93
C ALA A 96 2.48 -4.88 19.42
N GLN A 97 1.53 -5.65 18.91
CA GLN A 97 1.80 -6.95 18.30
C GLN A 97 2.68 -6.81 17.06
N THR A 98 2.40 -5.82 16.21
CA THR A 98 3.20 -5.53 15.01
C THR A 98 4.62 -5.14 15.38
N ALA A 99 4.82 -4.27 16.38
CA ALA A 99 6.15 -3.89 16.84
C ALA A 99 6.96 -5.09 17.36
N ALA A 100 6.32 -5.97 18.15
CA ALA A 100 6.96 -7.19 18.63
C ALA A 100 7.33 -8.14 17.48
N PHE A 101 6.43 -8.31 16.51
CA PHE A 101 6.65 -9.13 15.32
C PHE A 101 7.79 -8.59 14.46
N LEU A 102 7.83 -7.28 14.17
CA LEU A 102 8.91 -6.67 13.39
C LEU A 102 10.27 -6.83 14.08
N LYS A 103 10.32 -6.72 15.42
CA LYS A 103 11.53 -7.00 16.19
C LYS A 103 11.97 -8.45 16.04
N GLU A 104 11.03 -9.39 16.00
CA GLU A 104 11.33 -10.81 15.75
C GLU A 104 11.83 -11.03 14.31
N MET A 105 11.21 -10.36 13.33
CA MET A 105 11.61 -10.42 11.92
C MET A 105 13.02 -9.88 11.69
N GLY A 106 13.44 -8.84 12.41
CA GLY A 106 14.78 -8.28 12.24
C GLY A 106 14.97 -7.77 10.80
N PRO A 107 16.05 -8.13 10.08
CA PRO A 107 16.35 -7.62 8.74
C PRO A 107 15.56 -8.32 7.62
N ARG A 108 14.61 -9.19 7.96
CA ARG A 108 13.87 -10.00 7.00
C ARG A 108 12.76 -9.19 6.33
N LEU A 109 12.48 -9.51 5.07
CA LEU A 109 11.48 -8.79 4.27
C LEU A 109 10.09 -8.90 4.91
N VAL A 110 9.49 -7.74 5.20
CA VAL A 110 8.10 -7.63 5.64
C VAL A 110 7.36 -6.64 4.72
N VAL A 111 6.15 -7.01 4.29
CA VAL A 111 5.31 -6.19 3.42
C VAL A 111 4.01 -5.82 4.14
N LEU A 112 3.63 -4.54 4.16
CA LEU A 112 2.27 -4.12 4.54
C LEU A 112 1.40 -4.07 3.31
N VAL A 113 0.29 -4.78 3.36
CA VAL A 113 -0.65 -4.87 2.25
C VAL A 113 -1.97 -4.26 2.66
N ASN A 114 -2.39 -3.24 1.90
CA ASN A 114 -3.65 -2.52 2.09
C ASN A 114 -3.89 -2.08 3.54
N PRO A 115 -2.95 -1.39 4.21
CA PRO A 115 -3.17 -0.93 5.58
C PRO A 115 -4.42 -0.05 5.67
N GLY A 116 -5.18 -0.18 6.76
CA GLY A 116 -6.43 0.54 7.00
C GLY A 116 -6.26 2.02 7.36
N TRP A 117 -5.07 2.58 7.13
CA TRP A 117 -4.66 3.95 7.42
C TRP A 117 -3.81 4.50 6.28
N ASN A 118 -3.78 5.82 6.13
CA ASN A 118 -3.03 6.53 5.09
C ASN A 118 -1.75 7.15 5.65
N ALA A 119 -1.80 7.69 6.87
CA ALA A 119 -0.70 8.38 7.51
C ALA A 119 -0.58 8.04 9.01
N PRO A 120 0.58 8.26 9.65
CA PRO A 120 0.74 8.07 11.10
C PRO A 120 -0.25 8.88 11.95
N SER A 121 -0.78 9.99 11.44
CA SER A 121 -1.82 10.78 12.11
C SER A 121 -3.12 10.01 12.32
N ASP A 122 -3.39 8.98 11.52
CA ASP A 122 -4.63 8.19 11.59
C ASP A 122 -4.68 7.28 12.82
N PHE A 123 -3.54 7.10 13.50
CA PHE A 123 -3.44 6.41 14.80
C PHE A 123 -3.91 7.30 15.96
N GLY A 124 -4.24 8.56 15.70
CA GLY A 124 -4.68 9.52 16.70
C GLY A 124 -3.52 10.27 17.36
N PHE A 125 -3.88 11.39 17.99
CA PHE A 125 -2.91 12.38 18.48
C PHE A 125 -1.85 11.79 19.43
N PHE A 126 -2.26 10.94 20.37
CA PHE A 126 -1.36 10.36 21.38
C PHE A 126 -0.49 9.22 20.86
N ALA A 127 -0.88 8.54 19.77
CA ALA A 127 -0.15 7.41 19.21
C ALA A 127 0.68 7.77 17.96
N ARG A 128 0.46 8.95 17.37
CA ARG A 128 1.14 9.41 16.15
C ARG A 128 2.66 9.20 16.17
N ARG A 129 3.35 9.63 17.23
CA ARG A 129 4.83 9.53 17.32
C ARG A 129 5.31 8.07 17.35
N ARG A 130 4.52 7.20 17.96
CA ARG A 130 4.80 5.77 18.04
C ARG A 130 4.58 5.12 16.68
N ALA A 131 3.49 5.48 15.99
CA ALA A 131 3.23 5.07 14.61
C ALA A 131 4.32 5.55 13.64
N GLU A 132 4.77 6.81 13.74
CA GLU A 132 5.90 7.34 12.94
C GLU A 132 7.16 6.47 13.13
N THR A 133 7.46 6.07 14.37
CA THR A 133 8.61 5.21 14.67
C THR A 133 8.44 3.79 14.14
N LEU A 134 7.24 3.21 14.29
CA LEU A 134 6.91 1.88 13.80
C LEU A 134 7.00 1.79 12.28
N LEU A 135 6.55 2.85 11.60
CA LEU A 135 6.38 2.88 10.15
C LEU A 135 7.60 3.43 9.42
N ALA A 136 8.52 4.12 10.09
CA ALA A 136 9.75 4.67 9.50
C ALA A 136 10.58 3.65 8.68
N PRO A 137 10.65 2.35 9.02
CA PRO A 137 11.36 1.37 8.23
C PRO A 137 10.68 0.99 6.90
N PHE A 138 9.38 1.29 6.73
CA PHE A 138 8.60 0.89 5.56
C PHE A 138 8.78 1.89 4.42
N LEU A 139 9.17 1.38 3.25
CA LEU A 139 9.18 2.08 1.98
C LEU A 139 7.83 1.94 1.28
N GLU A 140 7.32 3.05 0.76
CA GLU A 140 6.09 3.04 -0.05
C GLU A 140 6.38 2.52 -1.46
N THR A 141 5.93 1.29 -1.75
CA THR A 141 6.28 0.60 -3.01
C THR A 141 5.19 0.63 -4.06
N TYR A 142 3.94 0.48 -3.67
CA TYR A 142 2.82 0.56 -4.58
C TYR A 142 1.64 1.27 -3.92
N THR A 143 1.21 2.35 -4.54
CA THR A 143 0.08 3.15 -4.08
C THR A 143 -0.68 3.67 -5.29
N LEU A 144 -1.99 3.53 -5.28
CA LEU A 144 -2.88 4.23 -6.20
C LEU A 144 -3.93 4.97 -5.38
N VAL A 145 -3.80 6.28 -5.28
CA VAL A 145 -4.73 7.12 -4.52
C VAL A 145 -5.46 8.05 -5.45
N LYS A 146 -6.79 7.99 -5.42
CA LYS A 146 -7.65 8.99 -6.06
C LYS A 146 -8.00 10.07 -5.05
N LEU A 147 -7.92 11.32 -5.47
CA LEU A 147 -8.32 12.47 -4.67
C LEU A 147 -8.91 13.55 -5.59
N THR A 148 -9.61 14.52 -5.01
CA THR A 148 -10.17 15.65 -5.75
C THR A 148 -9.33 16.89 -5.46
N CYS A 149 -8.69 17.45 -6.49
CA CYS A 149 -7.98 18.72 -6.42
C CYS A 149 -8.70 19.72 -7.32
N ARG A 150 -9.07 20.90 -6.78
CA ARG A 150 -9.71 21.98 -7.56
C ARG A 150 -10.90 21.51 -8.43
N SER A 151 -11.78 20.69 -7.84
CA SER A 151 -12.92 20.07 -8.53
C SER A 151 -12.58 19.10 -9.68
N GLN A 152 -11.30 18.77 -9.87
CA GLN A 152 -10.84 17.74 -10.80
C GLN A 152 -10.47 16.46 -10.05
N LYS A 153 -10.92 15.32 -10.57
CA LYS A 153 -10.49 14.01 -10.09
C LYS A 153 -9.06 13.75 -10.54
N VAL A 154 -8.17 13.46 -9.59
CA VAL A 154 -6.77 13.13 -9.85
C VAL A 154 -6.41 11.79 -9.24
N ALA A 155 -5.49 11.09 -9.88
CA ALA A 155 -4.96 9.82 -9.42
C ALA A 155 -3.45 9.96 -9.26
N LEU A 156 -2.96 9.63 -8.07
CA LEU A 156 -1.55 9.57 -7.76
C LEU A 156 -1.12 8.11 -7.68
N LEU A 157 -0.19 7.72 -8.56
CA LEU A 157 0.31 6.36 -8.68
C LEU A 157 1.79 6.31 -8.30
N ARG A 158 2.15 5.33 -7.47
CA ARG A 158 3.53 4.87 -7.23
C ARG A 158 3.61 3.40 -7.60
N SER A 159 4.66 3.04 -8.33
CA SER A 159 5.06 1.66 -8.56
C SER A 159 6.58 1.59 -8.55
N TRP A 160 7.15 1.20 -7.40
CA TRP A 160 8.59 1.09 -7.19
C TRP A 160 9.21 0.05 -8.14
N PRO A 161 10.43 0.29 -8.66
CA PRO A 161 11.31 1.44 -8.40
C PRO A 161 10.99 2.70 -9.23
N GLY A 162 9.90 2.70 -10.01
CA GLY A 162 9.49 3.81 -10.85
C GLY A 162 9.00 5.05 -10.08
N PRO A 163 8.94 6.21 -10.75
CA PRO A 163 8.63 7.50 -10.14
C PRO A 163 7.17 7.61 -9.69
N TRP A 164 6.85 8.69 -8.96
CA TRP A 164 5.48 9.07 -8.72
C TRP A 164 4.87 9.65 -10.01
N MET A 165 3.66 9.22 -10.35
CA MET A 165 2.93 9.68 -11.52
C MET A 165 1.60 10.30 -11.10
N LEU A 166 1.37 11.54 -11.53
CA LEU A 166 0.12 12.25 -11.31
C LEU A 166 -0.71 12.22 -12.59
N TYR A 167 -1.95 11.76 -12.50
CA TYR A 167 -2.92 11.75 -13.58
C TYR A 167 -4.12 12.62 -13.20
N ALA A 168 -4.75 13.23 -14.19
CA ALA A 168 -6.00 13.94 -14.03
C ALA A 168 -7.05 13.42 -14.99
N MET A 169 -8.30 13.33 -14.53
CA MET A 169 -9.42 12.90 -15.36
C MET A 169 -9.74 13.98 -16.40
N ALA A 170 -9.81 13.59 -17.66
CA ALA A 170 -10.07 14.46 -18.79
C ALA A 170 -11.56 14.41 -19.16
N GLY A 171 -12.32 15.42 -18.73
CA GLY A 171 -13.76 15.55 -19.03
C GLY A 171 -14.65 14.48 -18.37
N GLU A 172 -15.90 14.82 -18.08
CA GLU A 172 -16.95 13.85 -17.77
C GLU A 172 -17.87 13.71 -18.99
N ASP A 173 -17.37 13.13 -20.08
CA ASP A 173 -18.24 12.82 -21.22
C ASP A 173 -19.09 11.61 -20.88
N ARG A 174 -20.39 11.84 -20.68
CA ARG A 174 -21.37 10.79 -20.42
C ARG A 174 -21.41 9.82 -21.61
N GLY A 175 -20.82 8.65 -21.44
CA GLY A 175 -20.84 7.55 -22.41
C GLY A 175 -19.50 7.21 -23.05
N ALA A 176 -18.44 8.01 -22.82
CA ALA A 176 -17.09 7.69 -23.26
C ALA A 176 -16.30 6.99 -22.13
N ALA A 177 -15.29 6.19 -22.51
CA ALA A 177 -14.36 5.62 -21.53
C ALA A 177 -13.66 6.76 -20.77
N THR A 178 -13.63 6.67 -19.45
CA THR A 178 -12.94 7.61 -18.57
C THR A 178 -11.47 7.75 -18.99
N LYS A 179 -11.09 8.91 -19.50
CA LYS A 179 -9.71 9.18 -19.91
C LYS A 179 -8.94 9.84 -18.77
N TRP A 180 -7.72 9.36 -18.55
CA TRP A 180 -6.78 9.92 -17.58
C TRP A 180 -5.57 10.46 -18.33
N ASP A 181 -5.31 11.76 -18.21
CA ASP A 181 -4.14 12.39 -18.81
C ASP A 181 -3.03 12.53 -17.77
N GLN A 182 -1.82 12.07 -18.11
CA GLN A 182 -0.65 12.25 -17.26
C GLN A 182 -0.32 13.73 -17.11
N VAL A 183 -0.29 14.21 -15.88
CA VAL A 183 0.02 15.60 -15.51
C VAL A 183 1.51 15.78 -15.28
N ALA A 184 2.10 14.89 -14.49
CA ALA A 184 3.50 14.99 -14.08
C ALA A 184 4.11 13.63 -13.77
N VAL A 185 5.42 13.55 -13.93
CA VAL A 185 6.29 12.47 -13.43
C VAL A 185 7.23 13.10 -12.43
N LEU A 186 7.29 12.55 -11.22
CA LEU A 186 8.02 13.10 -10.09
C LEU A 186 9.04 12.07 -9.63
N ASP A 187 10.30 12.30 -9.99
CA ASP A 187 11.42 11.43 -9.65
C ASP A 187 11.91 11.72 -8.22
N ARG A 188 11.20 11.15 -7.25
CA ARG A 188 11.47 11.26 -5.81
C ARG A 188 10.90 10.05 -5.08
N GLU A 189 11.36 9.84 -3.85
CA GLU A 189 10.88 8.75 -2.99
C GLU A 189 9.59 9.14 -2.25
N ASP A 190 9.56 10.35 -1.71
CA ASP A 190 8.48 10.81 -0.86
C ASP A 190 7.23 11.20 -1.65
N ARG A 191 6.07 10.91 -1.03
CA ARG A 191 4.78 11.14 -1.65
C ARG A 191 4.53 12.64 -1.84
N PRO A 192 4.16 13.10 -3.06
CA PRO A 192 3.80 14.49 -3.26
C PRO A 192 2.56 14.88 -2.44
N SER A 193 2.63 16.06 -1.84
CA SER A 193 1.57 16.62 -1.03
C SER A 193 0.39 17.10 -1.88
N TYR A 194 -0.78 17.24 -1.25
CA TYR A 194 -1.97 17.80 -1.87
C TYR A 194 -1.69 19.17 -2.53
N ARG A 195 -0.97 20.05 -1.84
CA ARG A 195 -0.62 21.40 -2.32
C ARG A 195 0.32 21.35 -3.54
N GLU A 196 1.22 20.37 -3.61
CA GLU A 196 2.07 20.18 -4.79
C GLU A 196 1.24 19.69 -5.98
N CYS A 197 0.32 18.74 -5.77
CA CYS A 197 -0.60 18.29 -6.81
C CYS A 197 -1.40 19.46 -7.41
N GLU A 198 -1.93 20.36 -6.59
CA GLU A 198 -2.65 21.55 -7.07
C GLU A 198 -1.80 22.45 -7.97
N LYS A 199 -0.55 22.71 -7.57
CA LYS A 199 0.39 23.52 -8.37
C LYS A 199 0.73 22.88 -9.71
N LEU A 200 0.88 21.56 -9.75
CA LEU A 200 1.18 20.82 -10.99
C LEU A 200 -0.01 20.87 -11.96
N LEU A 201 -1.24 20.81 -11.45
CA LEU A 201 -2.44 20.96 -12.27
C LEU A 201 -2.57 22.38 -12.83
N GLU A 202 -2.27 23.40 -12.02
CA GLU A 202 -2.22 24.80 -12.45
C GLU A 202 -1.22 25.01 -13.59
N ALA A 203 0.01 24.53 -13.41
CA ALA A 203 1.05 24.66 -14.42
C ALA A 203 0.65 23.99 -15.75
N LYS A 204 0.02 22.81 -15.69
CA LYS A 204 -0.46 22.12 -16.89
C LYS A 204 -1.61 22.85 -17.58
N ALA A 205 -2.56 23.40 -16.82
CA ALA A 205 -3.67 24.18 -17.38
C ALA A 205 -3.16 25.46 -18.07
N SER A 206 -2.20 26.16 -17.45
CA SER A 206 -1.57 27.34 -18.05
C SER A 206 -0.75 27.04 -19.30
N ALA A 207 -0.15 25.85 -19.41
CA ALA A 207 0.59 25.43 -20.60
C ALA A 207 -0.30 24.99 -21.79
N ALA A 208 -1.58 24.71 -21.53
CA ALA A 208 -2.56 24.30 -22.53
C ALA A 208 -3.44 25.46 -23.05
N ALA A 209 -3.35 26.64 -22.41
CA ALA A 209 -4.04 27.88 -22.79
C ALA A 209 -3.16 28.72 -23.73
#